data_AF-C2MC17-F1
#
_entry.id   AF-C2MC17-F1
#
_cell.length_a   1.000
_cell.length_b   1.000
_cell.length_c   1.000
_cell.angle_alpha   90.00
_cell.angle_beta   90.00
_cell.angle_gamma   90.00
#
_symmetry.space_group_name_H-M   'P 1'
#
loop_
_entity.id
_entity.type
_entity.pdbx_description
1 polymer ?
#
loop_
_entity_poly.entity_id
_entity_poly.type
_entity_poly.pdbx_seq_one_letter_code
_entity_poly.pdbx_strand_id
1 'polypeptide(L)'
;MTDKPNKRIIEEVVVRFSGDSGDGMQLTGSIFSDMSAMYGNSVSTFPDYPAEIRAPQGTQGGVSGFQVRIGHNQVHTPGDYADVLWR
;
A
#
# COMPACT_ATOMS: atom_id res chain seq x y z
N MET A 1 5.58 31.94 11.35
CA MET A 1 6.78 31.07 11.37
C MET A 1 6.41 29.81 10.61
N THR A 2 6.88 29.68 9.37
CA THR A 2 6.64 28.50 8.54
C THR A 2 7.51 27.35 9.05
N ASP A 3 6.84 26.35 9.62
CA ASP A 3 7.47 25.09 10.02
C ASP A 3 8.07 24.44 8.76
N LYS A 4 9.40 24.25 8.75
CA LYS A 4 10.07 23.62 7.60
C LYS A 4 9.77 22.12 7.66
N PRO A 5 9.25 21.50 6.59
CA PRO A 5 9.00 20.07 6.61
C PRO A 5 10.30 19.33 6.89
N ASN A 6 10.28 18.53 7.95
CA ASN A 6 11.43 17.77 8.41
C ASN A 6 11.68 16.64 7.41
N LYS A 7 12.65 16.83 6.50
CA LYS A 7 12.99 15.85 5.47
C LYS A 7 13.79 14.72 6.11
N ARG A 8 13.22 13.52 6.13
CA ARG A 8 13.91 12.32 6.57
C ARG A 8 14.15 11.43 5.36
N ILE A 9 15.39 10.96 5.21
CA ILE A 9 15.72 9.91 4.24
C ILE A 9 15.30 8.58 4.90
N ILE A 10 14.49 7.81 4.18
CA ILE A 10 14.00 6.49 4.60
C ILE A 10 14.50 5.46 3.59
N GLU A 11 15.06 4.37 4.10
CA GLU A 11 15.62 3.28 3.28
C GLU A 11 14.55 2.32 2.76
N GLU A 12 13.44 2.23 3.50
CA GLU A 12 12.28 1.44 3.18
C GLU A 12 11.00 2.09 3.71
N VAL A 13 9.88 1.76 3.07
CA VAL A 13 8.56 2.25 3.44
C VAL A 13 7.50 1.20 3.13
N VAL A 14 6.57 1.01 4.05
CA VAL A 14 5.39 0.18 3.89
C VAL A 14 4.18 1.07 3.67
N VAL A 15 3.55 0.94 2.50
CA VAL A 15 2.32 1.65 2.13
C VAL A 15 1.17 0.66 2.11
N ARG A 16 0.07 1.00 2.80
CA ARG A 16 -1.18 0.24 2.75
C ARG A 16 -2.27 1.09 2.12
N PHE A 17 -2.85 0.59 1.05
CA PHE A 17 -4.07 1.07 0.43
C PHE A 17 -5.24 0.33 1.06
N SER A 18 -6.30 1.04 1.41
CA SER A 18 -7.52 0.46 1.98
C SER A 18 -8.73 1.23 1.46
N GLY A 19 -9.79 0.54 1.08
CA GLY A 19 -10.99 1.14 0.50
C GLY A 19 -12.08 0.11 0.34
N ASP A 20 -13.22 0.50 -0.23
CA ASP A 20 -14.31 -0.44 -0.44
C ASP A 20 -14.04 -1.32 -1.67
N SER A 21 -14.64 -2.51 -1.65
CA SER A 21 -14.62 -3.45 -2.76
C SER A 21 -15.21 -2.77 -3.99
N GLY A 22 -14.39 -2.62 -5.03
CA GLY A 22 -14.74 -1.92 -6.27
C GLY A 22 -14.05 -0.58 -6.46
N ASP A 23 -13.42 -0.01 -5.43
CA ASP A 23 -12.71 1.29 -5.52
C ASP A 23 -11.35 1.20 -6.22
N GLY A 24 -10.94 -0.01 -6.61
CA GLY A 24 -9.70 -0.23 -7.35
C GLY A 24 -8.44 -0.26 -6.49
N MET A 25 -8.54 -0.56 -5.18
CA MET A 25 -7.37 -0.66 -4.29
C MET A 25 -6.31 -1.64 -4.79
N GLN A 26 -6.74 -2.77 -5.37
CA GLN A 26 -5.85 -3.74 -6.00
C GLN A 26 -5.13 -3.15 -7.21
N LEU A 27 -5.88 -2.48 -8.11
CA LEU A 27 -5.34 -1.88 -9.33
C LEU A 27 -4.33 -0.77 -9.01
N THR A 28 -4.70 0.15 -8.12
CA THR A 28 -3.84 1.24 -7.68
C THR A 28 -2.57 0.71 -7.01
N GLY A 29 -2.72 -0.27 -6.12
CA GLY A 29 -1.60 -0.92 -5.45
C GLY A 29 -0.65 -1.63 -6.40
N SER A 30 -1.17 -2.37 -7.38
CA SER A 30 -0.37 -3.03 -8.42
C SER A 30 0.38 -2.01 -9.28
N ILE A 31 -0.32 -0.98 -9.82
CA ILE A 31 0.33 0.06 -10.64
C ILE A 31 1.42 0.78 -9.85
N PHE A 32 1.18 1.10 -8.58
CA PHE A 32 2.17 1.75 -7.73
C PHE A 32 3.40 0.86 -7.47
N SER A 33 3.18 -0.43 -7.25
CA SER A 33 4.24 -1.43 -7.08
C SER A 33 5.08 -1.57 -8.35
N ASP A 34 4.43 -1.70 -9.50
CA ASP A 34 5.07 -1.84 -10.80
C ASP A 34 5.91 -0.60 -11.14
N MET A 35 5.36 0.59 -10.92
CA MET A 35 6.09 1.84 -11.08
C MET A 35 7.33 1.87 -10.17
N SER A 36 7.18 1.50 -8.90
CA SER A 36 8.28 1.50 -7.94
C SER A 36 9.40 0.54 -8.34
N ALA A 37 9.04 -0.64 -8.84
CA ALA A 37 9.98 -1.62 -9.39
C ALA A 37 10.66 -1.13 -10.68
N MET A 38 9.92 -0.47 -11.58
CA MET A 38 10.49 0.13 -12.79
C MET A 38 11.54 1.21 -12.48
N TYR A 39 11.40 1.93 -11.36
CA TYR A 39 12.41 2.87 -10.87
C TYR A 39 13.62 2.19 -10.19
N GLY A 40 13.66 0.86 -10.15
CA GLY A 40 14.80 0.09 -9.61
C GLY A 40 14.71 -0.20 -8.11
N ASN A 41 13.57 0.03 -7.46
CA ASN A 41 13.38 -0.33 -6.06
C ASN A 41 13.03 -1.82 -5.92
N SER A 42 13.42 -2.40 -4.78
CA SER A 42 12.89 -3.71 -4.41
C SER A 42 11.47 -3.54 -3.86
N VAL A 43 10.56 -4.40 -4.30
CA VAL A 43 9.16 -4.35 -3.91
C VAL A 43 8.69 -5.70 -3.38
N SER A 44 7.87 -5.68 -2.34
CA SER A 44 7.15 -6.84 -1.84
C SER A 44 5.70 -6.46 -1.58
N THR A 45 4.77 -7.21 -2.16
CA THR A 45 3.34 -6.90 -2.17
C THR A 45 2.54 -7.92 -1.38
N PHE A 46 1.44 -7.48 -0.77
CA PHE A 46 0.49 -8.32 -0.07
C PHE A 46 -0.93 -7.80 -0.33
N PRO A 47 -1.65 -8.39 -1.31
CA PRO A 47 -3.04 -8.04 -1.57
C PRO A 47 -3.97 -8.66 -0.52
N ASP A 48 -4.92 -7.86 -0.03
CA ASP A 48 -5.97 -8.27 0.90
C ASP A 48 -7.35 -8.12 0.24
N TYR A 49 -7.97 -9.26 -0.06
CA TYR A 49 -9.23 -9.30 -0.79
C TYR A 49 -10.42 -9.34 0.18
N PRO A 50 -11.51 -8.62 -0.13
CA PRO A 50 -12.69 -8.60 0.72
C PRO A 50 -13.27 -10.01 0.87
N ALA A 51 -13.79 -10.31 2.06
CA ALA A 51 -14.41 -11.60 2.35
C ALA A 51 -15.70 -11.82 1.53
N GLU A 52 -16.35 -10.73 1.12
CA GLU A 52 -17.57 -10.76 0.32
C GLU A 52 -17.37 -10.07 -1.03
N ILE A 53 -17.70 -10.78 -2.10
CA ILE A 53 -17.62 -10.28 -3.49
C ILE A 53 -18.53 -9.05 -3.68
N ARG A 54 -19.67 -9.01 -2.99
CA ARG A 54 -20.65 -7.91 -3.04
C ARG A 54 -21.17 -7.59 -1.64
N ALA A 55 -20.28 -7.18 -0.76
CA ALA A 55 -20.68 -6.66 0.53
C ALA A 55 -21.50 -5.37 0.35
N PRO A 56 -22.46 -5.08 1.24
CA PRO A 56 -23.06 -3.75 1.31
C PRO A 56 -21.97 -2.69 1.52
N GLN A 57 -22.12 -1.53 0.88
CA GLN A 57 -21.14 -0.45 0.94
C GLN A 57 -20.89 0.00 2.39
N GLY A 58 -19.64 0.27 2.74
CA GLY A 58 -19.23 0.61 4.10
C GLY A 58 -19.28 -0.52 5.14
N THR A 59 -19.40 -1.78 4.71
CA THR A 59 -19.31 -2.94 5.63
C THR A 59 -17.89 -3.49 5.69
N GLN A 60 -17.50 -4.03 6.85
CA GLN A 60 -16.17 -4.62 7.05
C GLN A 60 -15.89 -5.78 6.08
N GLY A 61 -16.91 -6.55 5.71
CA GLY A 61 -16.78 -7.63 4.73
C GLY A 61 -16.46 -7.16 3.31
N GLY A 62 -16.70 -5.87 3.02
CA GLY A 62 -16.43 -5.22 1.74
C GLY A 62 -15.11 -4.46 1.68
N VAL A 63 -14.33 -4.40 2.77
CA VAL A 63 -13.06 -3.66 2.75
C VAL A 63 -12.03 -4.45 1.94
N SER A 64 -11.41 -3.80 0.98
CA SER A 64 -10.25 -4.31 0.24
C SER A 64 -8.99 -3.54 0.64
N GLY A 65 -7.89 -4.29 0.77
CA GLY A 65 -6.59 -3.73 1.08
C GLY A 65 -5.53 -4.15 0.07
N PHE A 66 -4.51 -3.31 -0.10
CA PHE A 66 -3.29 -3.69 -0.79
C PHE A 66 -2.10 -3.12 -0.03
N GLN A 67 -1.15 -3.96 0.33
CA GLN A 67 0.06 -3.51 1.00
C GLN A 67 1.27 -3.70 0.08
N VAL A 68 2.14 -2.71 0.07
CA VAL A 68 3.40 -2.75 -0.66
C VAL A 68 4.50 -2.19 0.23
N ARG A 69 5.59 -2.93 0.32
CA ARG A 69 6.84 -2.44 0.88
C ARG A 69 7.81 -2.14 -0.25
N ILE A 70 8.38 -0.95 -0.21
CA ILE A 70 9.38 -0.46 -1.15
C ILE A 70 10.66 -0.25 -0.37
N GLY A 71 11.78 -0.75 -0.89
CA GLY A 71 13.08 -0.56 -0.27
C GLY A 71 14.18 -0.34 -1.31
N HIS A 72 15.24 0.36 -0.89
CA HIS A 72 16.44 0.52 -1.71
C HIS A 72 17.23 -0.81 -1.81
N ASN A 73 17.24 -1.58 -0.73
CA ASN A 73 17.83 -2.92 -0.67
C ASN A 73 16.79 -4.01 -0.96
N GLN A 74 17.22 -5.28 -1.02
CA GLN A 74 16.30 -6.41 -1.19
C GLN A 74 15.24 -6.46 -0.08
N VAL A 75 13.97 -6.45 -0.48
CA VAL A 75 12.80 -6.61 0.38
C VAL A 75 12.22 -8.01 0.17
N HIS A 76 12.16 -8.80 1.23
CA HIS A 76 11.64 -10.17 1.17
C HIS A 76 10.26 -10.34 1.80
N THR A 77 9.81 -9.38 2.59
CA THR A 77 8.52 -9.43 3.28
C THR A 77 7.76 -8.12 3.09
N PRO A 78 6.42 -8.16 3.05
CA PRO A 78 5.58 -6.96 2.86
C PRO A 78 5.53 -6.03 4.10
N GLY A 79 6.13 -6.45 5.22
CA GLY A 79 6.17 -5.71 6.48
C GLY A 79 4.93 -5.91 7.37
N ASP A 80 5.08 -5.68 8.67
CA ASP A 80 4.03 -5.93 9.66
C ASP A 80 3.09 -4.72 9.85
N TYR A 81 3.66 -3.52 9.83
CA TYR A 81 2.94 -2.26 10.07
C TYR A 81 3.08 -1.33 8.87
N ALA A 82 2.02 -0.56 8.59
CA ALA A 82 2.04 0.46 7.55
C ALA A 82 2.66 1.76 8.10
N ASP A 83 3.66 2.27 7.40
CA ASP A 83 4.20 3.61 7.62
C ASP A 83 3.25 4.68 7.05
N VAL A 84 2.58 4.34 5.95
CA VAL A 84 1.61 5.21 5.27
C VAL A 84 0.32 4.44 5.02
N LEU A 85 -0.79 5.00 5.47
CA LEU A 85 -2.14 4.49 5.18
C LEU A 85 -2.82 5.42 4.17
N TRP A 86 -3.17 4.87 3.01
CA TRP A 86 -3.99 5.51 2.00
C TRP A 86 -5.40 4.93 2.10
N ARG A 87 -6.37 5.82 2.33
CA ARG A 87 -7.81 5.53 2.39
C ARG A 87 -8.58 6.27 1.31
#